data_AF-A0A3B5L0G6-F1
#
_entry.id   AF-A0A3B5L0G6-F1
#
_cell.length_a   1.000
_cell.length_b   1.000
_cell.length_c   1.000
_cell.angle_alpha   90.00
_cell.angle_beta   90.00
_cell.angle_gamma   90.00
#
_symmetry.space_group_name_H-M   'P 1'
#
loop_
_entity.id
_entity.type
_entity.pdbx_description
1 polymer ?
#
loop_
_entity_poly.entity_id
_entity_poly.type
_entity_poly.pdbx_seq_one_letter_code
_entity_poly.pdbx_strand_id
1 'polypeptide(L)'
;MCVCVSVDQCVCSYSSPQVPPLPNFSWMKPCLSSRDLVYIGLRDVDPEEHYIMKLLTVKAFSMTQVDQLGVARVMEETCDYLSKKPIHLSYDIDAIDPSVTPATGTPAVGGLTYREGIYITEYLCQTGLLSAVDMVEVNPLRGRTEDDVHSTVSTAVDLLLGCFGRRREGNHLPDYSLPEP
;
A
#
# COMPACT_ATOMS: atom_id res chain seq x y z
N MET A 1 8.98 4.17 4.05
CA MET A 1 7.75 3.55 4.61
C MET A 1 6.52 4.14 3.97
N CYS A 2 5.78 3.36 3.20
CA CYS A 2 4.54 3.79 2.56
C CYS A 2 3.79 2.62 1.92
N VAL A 3 2.50 2.82 1.69
CA VAL A 3 1.72 2.02 0.73
C VAL A 3 1.95 2.59 -0.67
N CYS A 4 2.29 1.73 -1.62
CA CYS A 4 2.42 2.10 -3.02
C CYS A 4 1.24 1.52 -3.80
N VAL A 5 0.45 2.41 -4.41
CA VAL A 5 -0.63 2.03 -5.32
C VAL A 5 -0.21 2.41 -6.73
N SER A 6 -0.11 1.43 -7.61
CA SER A 6 0.23 1.64 -9.00
C SER A 6 -0.81 1.04 -9.93
N VAL A 7 -0.85 1.54 -11.16
CA VAL A 7 -1.61 0.93 -12.25
C VAL A 7 -0.66 0.51 -13.34
N ASP A 8 -0.88 -0.66 -13.90
CA ASP A 8 -0.04 -1.11 -14.99
C ASP A 8 -0.37 -0.32 -16.26
N GLN A 9 0.62 0.36 -16.83
CA GLN A 9 0.63 0.75 -18.22
C GLN A 9 1.68 -0.10 -18.91
N CYS A 10 1.23 -1.10 -19.67
CA CYS A 10 2.07 -1.84 -20.60
C CYS A 10 2.50 -0.92 -21.77
N VAL A 11 3.31 0.09 -21.48
CA VAL A 11 3.94 1.00 -22.43
C VAL A 11 5.39 1.19 -21.97
N CYS A 12 6.22 0.21 -22.29
CA CYS A 12 7.66 0.29 -22.15
C CYS A 12 8.23 1.32 -23.15
N SER A 13 8.24 2.59 -22.79
CA SER A 13 8.91 3.62 -23.61
C SER A 13 9.54 4.73 -22.76
N TYR A 14 10.31 4.37 -21.73
CA TYR A 14 11.32 5.29 -21.21
C TYR A 14 12.47 4.55 -20.52
N SER A 15 13.62 4.46 -21.19
CA SER A 15 14.89 4.15 -20.54
C SER A 15 15.40 5.45 -19.91
N SER A 16 15.28 5.60 -18.59
CA SER A 16 15.98 6.70 -17.91
C SER A 16 17.49 6.48 -18.07
N PRO A 17 18.26 7.44 -18.63
CA PRO A 17 19.70 7.28 -18.86
C PRO A 17 20.54 7.35 -17.57
N GLN A 18 19.91 7.36 -16.39
CA GLN A 18 20.56 7.73 -15.12
C GLN A 18 20.99 6.54 -14.25
N VAL A 19 20.49 5.33 -14.49
CA VAL A 19 20.90 4.14 -13.72
C VAL A 19 21.89 3.32 -14.57
N PRO A 20 23.14 3.13 -14.11
CA PRO A 20 24.09 2.30 -14.85
C PRO A 20 23.58 0.86 -14.93
N PRO A 21 23.81 0.14 -16.04
CA PRO A 21 23.39 -1.25 -16.16
C PRO A 21 24.07 -2.08 -15.08
N LEU A 22 23.28 -2.69 -14.20
CA LEU A 22 23.76 -3.58 -13.15
C LEU A 22 23.88 -5.02 -13.69
N PRO A 23 24.95 -5.76 -13.33
CA PRO A 23 25.07 -7.16 -13.73
C PRO A 23 23.89 -7.98 -13.18
N ASN A 24 23.38 -8.92 -13.98
CA ASN A 24 22.22 -9.79 -13.69
C ASN A 24 20.83 -9.13 -13.71
N PHE A 25 20.72 -7.84 -14.03
CA PHE A 25 19.44 -7.11 -14.07
C PHE A 25 19.01 -6.71 -15.49
N SER A 26 19.70 -7.18 -16.53
CA SER A 26 19.42 -6.83 -17.93
C SER A 26 18.05 -7.29 -18.46
N TRP A 27 17.39 -8.22 -17.76
CA TRP A 27 16.05 -8.72 -18.12
C TRP A 27 14.92 -7.79 -17.66
N MET A 28 15.17 -6.92 -16.68
CA MET A 28 14.16 -5.97 -16.19
C MET A 28 13.90 -4.89 -17.24
N LYS A 29 12.63 -4.70 -17.57
CA LYS A 29 12.17 -3.64 -18.47
C LYS A 29 11.29 -2.69 -17.67
N PRO A 30 11.63 -1.39 -17.60
CA PRO A 30 10.77 -0.41 -16.93
C PRO A 30 9.36 -0.42 -17.53
N CYS A 31 8.36 -0.71 -16.70
CA CYS A 31 6.95 -0.83 -17.09
C CYS A 31 6.03 0.20 -16.41
N LEU A 32 6.56 1.05 -15.52
CA LEU A 32 5.77 2.06 -14.83
C LEU A 32 6.31 3.47 -15.14
N SER A 33 5.40 4.42 -15.33
CA SER A 33 5.71 5.84 -15.39
C SER A 33 5.44 6.50 -14.03
N SER A 34 6.03 7.67 -13.77
CA SER A 34 5.77 8.42 -12.53
C SER A 34 4.31 8.84 -12.33
N ARG A 35 3.51 8.83 -13.41
CA ARG A 35 2.07 9.17 -13.39
C ARG A 35 1.18 7.97 -13.07
N ASP A 36 1.73 6.77 -13.12
CA ASP A 36 1.00 5.53 -12.86
C ASP A 36 1.21 5.05 -11.42
N LEU A 37 1.73 5.91 -10.55
CA LEU A 37 2.13 5.56 -9.20
C LEU A 37 1.70 6.64 -8.20
N VAL A 38 1.15 6.19 -7.06
CA VAL A 38 0.80 7.03 -5.92
C VAL A 38 1.34 6.41 -4.64
N TYR A 39 2.08 7.19 -3.86
CA TYR A 39 2.51 6.81 -2.52
C TYR A 39 1.56 7.35 -1.45
N ILE A 40 1.27 6.55 -0.42
CA ILE A 40 0.43 6.92 0.73
C ILE A 40 1.16 6.57 2.02
N GLY A 41 1.20 7.49 2.97
CA GLY A 41 1.78 7.27 4.31
C GLY A 41 3.28 7.57 4.42
N LEU A 42 3.86 8.32 3.48
CA LEU A 42 5.27 8.72 3.55
C LEU A 42 5.55 9.57 4.79
N ARG A 43 6.60 9.21 5.55
CA ARG A 43 7.03 9.93 6.76
C ARG A 43 8.52 9.85 7.08
N ASP A 44 9.27 9.00 6.38
CA ASP A 44 10.73 8.86 6.48
C ASP A 44 11.25 8.69 5.06
N VAL A 45 11.72 9.79 4.47
CA VAL A 45 12.10 9.88 3.05
C VAL A 45 13.46 10.54 2.97
N ASP A 46 14.41 9.88 2.32
CA ASP A 46 15.76 10.41 2.19
C ASP A 46 15.78 11.64 1.27
N PRO A 47 16.74 12.57 1.44
CA PRO A 47 16.84 13.78 0.62
C PRO A 47 16.87 13.50 -0.89
N GLU A 48 17.58 12.44 -1.29
CA GLU A 48 17.71 11.99 -2.67
C GLU A 48 16.38 11.45 -3.23
N GLU A 49 15.65 10.66 -2.44
CA GLU A 49 14.33 10.14 -2.82
C GLU A 49 13.34 11.30 -2.98
N HIS A 50 13.32 12.22 -2.00
CA HIS A 50 12.48 13.40 -2.04
C HIS A 50 12.79 14.27 -3.28
N TYR A 51 14.07 14.44 -3.62
CA TYR A 51 14.49 15.15 -4.83
C TYR A 51 13.95 14.47 -6.10
N ILE A 52 14.11 13.15 -6.22
CA ILE A 52 13.62 12.38 -7.37
C ILE A 52 12.10 12.47 -7.49
N MET A 53 11.37 12.34 -6.39
CA MET A 53 9.91 12.46 -6.35
C MET A 53 9.44 13.82 -6.87
N LYS A 54 10.11 14.91 -6.47
CA LYS A 54 9.80 16.27 -6.96
C LYS A 54 10.17 16.44 -8.43
N LEU A 55 11.33 15.95 -8.85
CA LEU A 55 11.78 16.01 -10.23
C LEU A 55 10.83 15.29 -11.19
N LEU A 56 10.38 14.09 -10.82
CA LEU A 56 9.50 13.25 -11.64
C LEU A 56 8.00 13.55 -11.43
N THR A 57 7.68 14.48 -10.53
CA THR A 57 6.31 14.86 -10.15
C THR A 57 5.47 13.64 -9.75
N VAL A 58 6.04 12.75 -8.94
CA VAL A 58 5.34 11.58 -8.41
C VAL A 58 4.25 12.06 -7.45
N LYS A 59 3.01 11.59 -7.62
CA LYS A 59 1.91 11.91 -6.71
C LYS A 59 2.14 11.16 -5.40
N ALA A 60 2.08 11.87 -4.29
CA ALA A 60 2.24 11.28 -2.97
C ALA A 60 1.41 11.98 -1.91
N PHE A 61 0.97 11.19 -0.93
CA PHE A 61 0.27 11.60 0.27
C PHE A 61 1.13 11.19 1.47
N SER A 62 1.92 12.13 1.97
CA SER A 62 2.61 12.00 3.26
C SER A 62 1.61 11.90 4.42
N MET A 63 2.08 11.49 5.59
CA MET A 63 1.24 11.48 6.80
C MET A 63 0.64 12.86 7.10
N THR A 64 1.34 13.95 6.77
CA THR A 64 0.78 15.32 6.89
C THR A 64 -0.49 15.51 6.05
N GLN A 65 -0.53 14.95 4.84
CA GLN A 65 -1.71 15.04 3.98
C GLN A 65 -2.82 14.10 4.42
N VAL A 66 -2.45 12.92 4.96
CA VAL A 66 -3.42 12.01 5.59
C VAL A 66 -4.09 12.68 6.78
N ASP A 67 -3.33 13.37 7.64
CA ASP A 67 -3.85 14.12 8.79
C ASP A 67 -4.82 15.24 8.38
N GLN A 68 -4.50 15.96 7.29
CA GLN A 68 -5.28 17.11 6.83
C GLN A 68 -6.56 16.71 6.09
N LEU A 69 -6.48 15.69 5.24
CA LEU A 69 -7.57 15.30 4.34
C LEU A 69 -8.43 14.16 4.90
N GLY A 70 -7.83 13.33 5.77
CA GLY A 70 -8.35 12.03 6.14
C GLY A 70 -8.14 10.98 5.04
N VAL A 71 -7.96 9.73 5.45
CA VAL A 71 -7.71 8.60 4.54
C VAL A 71 -8.78 8.43 3.45
N ALA A 72 -10.04 8.77 3.75
CA ALA A 72 -11.15 8.67 2.81
C ALA A 72 -10.93 9.55 1.57
N ARG A 73 -10.58 10.83 1.79
CA ARG A 73 -10.33 11.77 0.70
C ARG A 73 -9.04 11.43 -0.04
N VAL A 74 -8.02 10.95 0.66
CA VAL A 74 -6.78 10.46 0.05
C VAL A 74 -7.05 9.32 -0.94
N MET A 75 -7.91 8.36 -0.56
CA MET A 75 -8.26 7.23 -1.43
C MET A 75 -9.10 7.65 -2.64
N GLU A 76 -10.05 8.58 -2.45
CA GLU A 76 -10.82 9.17 -3.55
C GLU A 76 -9.88 9.82 -4.59
N GLU A 77 -8.99 10.71 -4.14
CA GLU A 77 -8.04 11.37 -5.03
C GLU A 77 -7.05 10.41 -5.68
N THR A 78 -6.66 9.35 -4.98
CA THR A 78 -5.76 8.31 -5.50
C THR A 78 -6.42 7.55 -6.65
N CYS A 79 -7.64 7.07 -6.46
CA CYS A 79 -8.35 6.30 -7.48
C CYS A 79 -8.76 7.17 -8.67
N ASP A 80 -9.12 8.43 -8.44
CA ASP A 80 -9.41 9.39 -9.51
C ASP A 80 -8.16 9.66 -10.36
N TYR A 81 -7.01 9.85 -9.71
CA TYR A 81 -5.72 10.05 -10.39
C TYR A 81 -5.35 8.86 -11.29
N LEU A 82 -5.52 7.63 -10.77
CA LEU A 82 -5.12 6.40 -11.45
C LEU A 82 -6.09 5.91 -12.56
N SER A 83 -7.23 6.60 -12.75
CA SER A 83 -8.10 6.47 -13.94
C SER A 83 -8.64 5.06 -14.23
N LYS A 84 -9.13 4.34 -13.22
CA LYS A 84 -9.86 3.05 -13.34
C LYS A 84 -9.15 1.93 -14.13
N LYS A 85 -7.82 1.88 -14.09
CA LYS A 85 -7.01 0.77 -14.63
C LYS A 85 -6.83 -0.35 -13.60
N PRO A 86 -6.36 -1.55 -14.00
CA PRO A 86 -5.97 -2.60 -13.05
C PRO A 86 -4.96 -2.07 -12.04
N ILE A 87 -5.26 -2.25 -10.76
CA ILE A 87 -4.47 -1.74 -9.64
C ILE A 87 -3.55 -2.83 -9.13
N HIS A 88 -2.27 -2.49 -8.97
CA HIS A 88 -1.31 -3.24 -8.18
C HIS A 88 -1.09 -2.50 -6.85
N LEU A 89 -1.40 -3.18 -5.75
CA LEU A 89 -1.14 -2.71 -4.41
C LEU A 89 0.15 -3.34 -3.88
N SER A 90 1.18 -2.54 -3.63
CA SER A 90 2.35 -2.97 -2.87
C SER A 90 2.28 -2.35 -1.47
N TYR A 91 1.94 -3.19 -0.50
CA TYR A 91 1.66 -2.78 0.87
C TYR A 91 2.84 -3.16 1.77
N ASP A 92 3.58 -2.15 2.20
CA ASP A 92 4.57 -2.29 3.26
C ASP A 92 3.89 -2.29 4.62
N ILE A 93 4.09 -3.35 5.42
CA ILE A 93 3.49 -3.44 6.76
C ILE A 93 4.00 -2.34 7.70
N ASP A 94 5.17 -1.76 7.39
CA ASP A 94 5.73 -0.62 8.11
C ASP A 94 5.01 0.70 7.79
N ALA A 95 4.09 0.73 6.84
CA ALA A 95 3.23 1.89 6.62
C ALA A 95 2.28 2.13 7.83
N ILE A 96 1.91 1.05 8.52
CA ILE A 96 1.13 1.08 9.76
C ILE A 96 2.04 1.47 10.92
N ASP A 97 1.49 2.19 11.90
CA ASP A 97 2.25 2.64 13.07
C ASP A 97 2.84 1.44 13.85
N PRO A 98 4.10 1.53 14.32
CA PRO A 98 4.76 0.47 15.08
C PRO A 98 4.06 0.07 16.37
N SER A 99 3.12 0.88 16.89
CA SER A 99 2.25 0.47 18.00
C SER A 99 1.33 -0.71 17.65
N VAL A 100 1.13 -0.99 16.35
CA VAL A 100 0.33 -2.09 15.82
C VAL A 100 1.20 -3.10 15.06
N THR A 101 2.19 -2.64 14.29
CA THR A 101 3.06 -3.52 13.47
C THR A 101 4.54 -3.43 13.88
N PRO A 102 4.91 -3.78 15.12
CA PRO A 102 6.27 -3.64 15.62
C PRO A 102 7.30 -4.58 14.97
N ALA A 103 6.87 -5.72 14.40
CA ALA A 103 7.76 -6.75 13.86
C ALA A 103 8.15 -6.49 12.39
N THR A 104 8.82 -5.36 12.13
CA THR A 104 9.34 -4.93 10.82
C THR A 104 10.81 -4.50 10.90
N GLY A 105 11.49 -4.39 9.75
CA GLY A 105 12.90 -3.99 9.65
C GLY A 105 13.16 -2.55 10.05
N THR A 106 12.28 -1.63 9.65
CA THR A 106 12.43 -0.19 9.85
C THR A 106 11.13 0.39 10.41
N PRO A 107 10.94 0.45 11.74
CA PRO A 107 9.74 1.06 12.31
C PRO A 107 9.88 2.59 12.43
N ALA A 108 8.98 3.37 11.83
CA ALA A 108 8.86 4.82 12.06
C ALA A 108 7.53 5.19 12.74
N VAL A 109 7.61 5.96 13.81
CA VAL A 109 6.44 6.44 14.59
C VAL A 109 5.62 7.44 13.78
N GLY A 110 4.31 7.50 14.06
CA GLY A 110 3.37 8.39 13.39
C GLY A 110 2.90 7.82 12.05
N GLY A 111 2.76 6.50 11.97
CA GLY A 111 2.27 5.81 10.78
C GLY A 111 0.76 5.81 10.67
N LEU A 112 0.24 5.09 9.67
CA LEU A 112 -1.19 4.85 9.52
C LEU A 112 -1.73 4.09 10.72
N THR A 113 -2.93 4.44 11.16
CA THR A 113 -3.64 3.63 12.14
C THR A 113 -4.13 2.32 11.50
N TYR A 114 -4.36 1.30 12.33
CA TYR A 114 -4.97 0.04 11.88
C TYR A 114 -6.25 0.26 11.06
N ARG A 115 -7.10 1.22 11.49
CA ARG A 115 -8.37 1.53 10.83
C ARG A 115 -8.19 2.15 9.44
N GLU A 116 -7.16 2.97 9.27
CA GLU A 116 -6.83 3.59 7.98
C GLU A 116 -6.27 2.55 7.02
N GLY A 117 -5.40 1.65 7.49
CA GLY A 117 -4.92 0.52 6.69
C GLY A 117 -6.06 -0.35 6.17
N ILE A 118 -6.96 -0.77 7.06
CA ILE A 118 -8.15 -1.55 6.65
C ILE A 118 -9.01 -0.76 5.67
N TYR A 119 -9.22 0.54 5.90
CA TYR A 119 -10.00 1.39 4.98
C TYR A 119 -9.40 1.42 3.57
N ILE A 120 -8.07 1.55 3.44
CA ILE A 120 -7.39 1.52 2.15
C ILE A 120 -7.69 0.20 1.41
N THR A 121 -7.57 -0.94 2.09
CA THR A 121 -7.80 -2.27 1.49
C THR A 121 -9.26 -2.49 1.10
N GLU A 122 -10.21 -2.09 1.95
CA GLU A 122 -11.65 -2.16 1.66
C GLU A 122 -12.02 -1.27 0.47
N TYR A 123 -11.48 -0.04 0.42
CA TYR A 123 -11.75 0.91 -0.66
C TYR A 123 -11.24 0.38 -2.00
N LEU A 124 -10.01 -0.14 -2.03
CA LEU A 124 -9.43 -0.75 -3.22
C LEU A 124 -10.20 -1.98 -3.68
N CYS A 125 -10.64 -2.84 -2.75
CA CYS A 125 -11.49 -3.99 -3.07
C CYS A 125 -12.81 -3.54 -3.73
N GLN A 126 -13.44 -2.50 -3.21
CA GLN A 126 -14.70 -1.95 -3.74
C GLN A 126 -14.57 -1.39 -5.16
N THR A 127 -13.37 -0.99 -5.60
CA THR A 127 -13.16 -0.58 -6.99
C THR A 127 -13.40 -1.71 -7.99
N GLY A 128 -13.23 -2.97 -7.57
CA GLY A 128 -13.25 -4.13 -8.46
C GLY A 128 -12.06 -4.20 -9.44
N LEU A 129 -11.04 -3.35 -9.25
CA LEU A 129 -9.89 -3.21 -10.15
C LEU A 129 -8.59 -3.76 -9.55
N LEU A 130 -8.59 -4.22 -8.31
CA LEU A 130 -7.42 -4.79 -7.67
C LEU A 130 -7.01 -6.09 -8.38
N SER A 131 -5.83 -6.06 -9.02
CA SER A 131 -5.32 -7.16 -9.85
C SER A 131 -4.15 -7.90 -9.22
N ALA A 132 -3.37 -7.24 -8.38
CA ALA A 132 -2.22 -7.81 -7.70
C ALA A 132 -2.03 -7.15 -6.32
N VAL A 133 -1.52 -7.92 -5.37
CA VAL A 133 -1.21 -7.45 -4.02
C VAL A 133 0.12 -8.05 -3.58
N ASP A 134 1.06 -7.19 -3.20
CA ASP A 134 2.26 -7.56 -2.46
C ASP A 134 2.09 -7.13 -1.01
N MET A 135 2.37 -8.02 -0.06
CA MET A 135 2.43 -7.72 1.38
C MET A 135 3.87 -7.97 1.84
N VAL A 136 4.59 -6.90 2.15
CA VAL A 136 6.05 -6.92 2.35
C VAL A 136 6.47 -6.46 3.74
N GLU A 137 7.75 -6.66 4.06
CA GLU A 137 8.44 -6.23 5.29
C GLU A 137 7.91 -6.81 6.62
N VAL A 138 7.10 -7.86 6.58
CA VAL A 138 6.78 -8.64 7.79
C VAL A 138 8.03 -9.42 8.21
N ASN A 139 8.60 -9.07 9.36
CA ASN A 139 9.79 -9.69 9.90
C ASN A 139 9.59 -10.18 11.35
N PRO A 140 9.13 -11.44 11.54
CA PRO A 140 8.91 -12.01 12.86
C PRO A 140 10.13 -11.99 13.79
N LEU A 141 11.35 -12.02 13.24
CA LEU A 141 12.59 -11.98 14.02
C LEU A 141 12.87 -10.62 14.67
N ARG A 142 12.12 -9.58 14.28
CA ARG A 142 12.23 -8.22 14.83
C ARG A 142 11.23 -7.93 15.94
N GLY A 143 10.24 -8.81 16.16
CA GLY A 143 9.34 -8.71 17.31
C GLY A 143 10.11 -8.93 18.62
N ARG A 144 9.82 -8.12 19.64
CA ARG A 144 10.45 -8.24 20.97
C ARG A 144 9.74 -9.27 21.84
N THR A 145 8.46 -9.50 21.56
CA THR A 145 7.58 -10.44 22.24
C THR A 145 6.83 -11.30 21.22
N GLU A 146 6.23 -12.40 21.67
CA GLU A 146 5.32 -13.18 20.82
C GLU A 146 4.09 -12.36 20.40
N ASP A 147 3.62 -11.47 21.28
CA ASP A 147 2.50 -10.56 21.00
C ASP A 147 2.84 -9.57 19.88
N ASP A 148 4.06 -9.05 19.82
CA ASP A 148 4.52 -8.15 18.74
C ASP A 148 4.44 -8.85 17.38
N VAL A 149 4.90 -10.11 17.33
CA VAL A 149 4.89 -10.94 16.13
C VAL A 149 3.45 -11.25 15.73
N HIS A 150 2.64 -11.70 16.69
CA HIS A 150 1.24 -12.02 16.46
C HIS A 150 0.47 -10.80 15.96
N SER A 151 0.63 -9.64 16.61
CA SER A 151 -0.03 -8.39 16.23
C SER A 151 0.31 -7.98 14.79
N THR A 152 1.59 -8.06 14.41
CA THR A 152 2.05 -7.72 13.05
C THR A 152 1.51 -8.69 12.00
N VAL A 153 1.61 -10.00 12.26
CA VAL A 153 1.13 -11.04 11.33
C VAL A 153 -0.39 -11.01 11.19
N SER A 154 -1.13 -10.87 12.30
CA SER A 154 -2.59 -10.72 12.26
C SER A 154 -3.00 -9.49 11.47
N THR A 155 -2.32 -8.36 11.68
CA THR A 155 -2.58 -7.13 10.90
C THR A 155 -2.36 -7.35 9.41
N ALA A 156 -1.25 -7.98 9.02
CA ALA A 156 -0.98 -8.30 7.61
C ALA A 156 -2.07 -9.21 7.00
N VAL A 157 -2.52 -10.22 7.74
CA VAL A 157 -3.61 -11.11 7.32
C VAL A 157 -4.93 -10.34 7.18
N ASP A 158 -5.27 -9.48 8.12
CA ASP A 158 -6.51 -8.70 8.07
C ASP A 158 -6.52 -7.71 6.90
N LEU A 159 -5.39 -7.06 6.61
CA LEU A 159 -5.23 -6.21 5.43
C LEU A 159 -5.42 -7.00 4.14
N LEU A 160 -4.79 -8.18 4.01
CA LEU A 160 -4.97 -9.06 2.85
C LEU A 160 -6.42 -9.50 2.70
N LEU A 161 -7.11 -9.85 3.79
CA LEU A 161 -8.51 -10.24 3.73
C LEU A 161 -9.42 -9.07 3.34
N GLY A 162 -9.08 -7.85 3.76
CA GLY A 162 -9.74 -6.62 3.31
C GLY A 162 -9.62 -6.41 1.79
N CYS A 163 -8.43 -6.67 1.21
CA CYS A 163 -8.21 -6.62 -0.23
C CYS A 163 -9.13 -7.56 -1.02
N PHE A 164 -9.50 -8.70 -0.43
CA PHE A 164 -10.32 -9.74 -1.07
C PHE A 164 -11.76 -9.81 -0.53
N GLY A 165 -12.24 -8.72 0.06
CA GLY A 165 -13.67 -8.51 0.28
C GLY A 165 -14.17 -8.77 1.70
N ARG A 166 -13.31 -9.09 2.66
CA ARG A 166 -13.70 -9.04 4.08
C ARG A 166 -14.03 -7.59 4.44
N ARG A 167 -15.22 -7.36 5.00
CA ARG A 167 -15.66 -6.04 5.45
C ARG A 167 -15.85 -6.02 6.96
N ARG A 168 -15.57 -4.87 7.57
CA ARG A 168 -15.83 -4.64 9.00
C ARG A 168 -17.31 -4.70 9.38
N GLU A 169 -18.21 -4.37 8.45
CA GLU A 169 -19.67 -4.48 8.64
C GLU A 169 -20.18 -5.94 8.64
N GLY A 170 -19.31 -6.89 8.29
CA GLY A 170 -19.65 -8.29 8.10
C GLY A 170 -19.87 -8.66 6.64
N ASN A 171 -19.92 -9.96 6.38
CA ASN A 171 -20.18 -10.55 5.07
C ASN A 171 -21.24 -11.63 5.23
N HIS A 172 -22.13 -11.73 4.26
CA HIS A 172 -23.02 -12.88 4.08
C HIS A 172 -22.98 -13.31 2.62
N LEU A 173 -23.27 -14.60 2.38
CA LEU A 173 -23.42 -15.07 1.02
C LEU A 173 -24.68 -14.44 0.38
N PRO A 174 -24.74 -14.28 -0.96
CA PRO A 174 -25.92 -13.75 -1.64
C PRO A 174 -27.19 -14.60 -1.43
N ASP A 175 -27.03 -15.88 -1.11
CA ASP A 175 -28.09 -16.87 -0.86
C ASP A 175 -28.35 -17.10 0.64
N TYR A 176 -27.79 -16.26 1.51
CA TYR A 176 -28.01 -16.39 2.95
C TYR A 176 -29.49 -16.23 3.31
N SER A 177 -30.04 -17.23 3.97
CA SER A 177 -31.40 -17.22 4.54
C SER A 177 -31.32 -17.48 6.04
N LEU A 178 -32.20 -16.82 6.79
CA LEU A 178 -32.34 -17.09 8.21
C LEU A 178 -32.90 -18.52 8.38
N PRO A 179 -32.36 -19.32 9.33
CA PRO A 179 -32.89 -20.65 9.61
C PRO A 179 -34.34 -20.55 10.08
N GLU A 180 -35.20 -21.44 9.60
CA GLU A 180 -36.57 -21.54 10.09
C GLU A 180 -36.61 -22.06 11.54
N PRO A 181 -37.57 -21.59 12.35
CA PRO A 181 -37.67 -21.89 13.79
C PRO A 181 -37.94 -23.36 14.11
#